data_AF-A0A813T5P9-F1
#
_entry.id   AF-A0A813T5P9-F1
#
_cell.length_a   1.000
_cell.length_b   1.000
_cell.length_c   1.000
_cell.angle_alpha   90.00
_cell.angle_beta   90.00
_cell.angle_gamma   90.00
#
_symmetry.space_group_name_H-M   'P 1'
#
loop_
_entity.id
_entity.type
_entity.pdbx_description
1 polymer ?
#
loop_
_entity_poly.entity_id
_entity_poly.type
_entity_poly.pdbx_seq_one_letter_code
_entity_poly.pdbx_strand_id
1 'polypeptide(L)'
;MNLVRNIIEDVLNRKRYNEQMANQWAQQIIHSCQQSLTDIQQSFRTIVSAVIVPKKIDNVHMGNGCLWDFGIDGSTIVEWENEWM
;
A
#
# COMPACT_ATOMS: atom_id res chain seq x y z
N MET A 1 0.73 -11.96 9.27
CA MET A 1 0.02 -10.69 9.08
C MET A 1 1.02 -9.54 8.89
N ASN A 2 1.97 -9.66 7.95
CA ASN A 2 3.04 -8.68 7.73
C ASN A 2 3.50 -8.58 6.26
N LEU A 3 2.86 -9.27 5.32
CA LEU A 3 3.31 -9.30 3.92
C LEU A 3 3.37 -7.91 3.28
N VAL A 4 2.26 -7.16 3.32
CA VAL A 4 2.19 -5.81 2.75
C VAL A 4 3.16 -4.87 3.46
N ARG A 5 3.28 -4.95 4.80
CA ARG A 5 4.23 -4.13 5.56
C ARG A 5 5.68 -4.42 5.15
N ASN A 6 6.06 -5.69 5.01
CA ASN A 6 7.40 -6.08 4.58
C ASN A 6 7.70 -5.57 3.16
N ILE A 7 6.74 -5.65 2.25
CA ILE A 7 6.89 -5.11 0.88
C ILE A 7 7.12 -3.58 0.93
N ILE A 8 6.35 -2.86 1.77
CA ILE A 8 6.55 -1.42 1.94
C ILE A 8 7.94 -1.12 2.51
N GLU A 9 8.39 -1.87 3.51
CA GLU A 9 9.73 -1.74 4.09
C GLU A 9 10.82 -2.03 3.05
N ASP A 10 10.72 -3.11 2.29
CA ASP A 10 11.70 -3.45 1.25
C ASP A 10 11.84 -2.35 0.19
N VAL A 11 10.73 -1.67 -0.13
CA VAL A 11 10.72 -0.59 -1.12
C VAL A 11 11.15 0.75 -0.52
N LEU A 12 10.69 1.13 0.68
CA LEU A 12 10.80 2.49 1.20
C LEU A 12 11.79 2.66 2.34
N ASN A 13 12.29 1.56 2.93
CA ASN A 13 13.20 1.66 4.06
C ASN A 13 14.46 2.47 3.69
N ARG A 14 14.83 3.40 4.57
CA ARG A 14 15.97 4.34 4.39
C ARG A 14 15.86 5.28 3.19
N LYS A 15 14.73 5.32 2.48
CA LYS A 15 14.50 6.32 1.43
C LYS A 15 14.02 7.62 2.05
N ARG A 16 14.54 8.72 1.49
CA ARG A 16 14.04 10.06 1.73
C ARG A 16 13.00 10.39 0.67
N TYR A 17 11.90 11.04 1.08
CA TYR A 17 10.86 11.45 0.15
C TYR A 17 11.43 12.22 -1.05
N ASN A 18 11.04 11.79 -2.25
CA ASN A 18 11.37 12.42 -3.51
C ASN A 18 10.13 12.36 -4.40
N GLU A 19 9.56 13.52 -4.72
CA GLU A 19 8.35 13.67 -5.52
C GLU A 19 8.44 12.98 -6.89
N GLN A 20 9.60 13.07 -7.56
CA GLN A 20 9.82 12.46 -8.87
C GLN A 20 9.82 10.92 -8.81
N MET A 21 10.19 10.37 -7.65
CA MET A 21 10.30 8.92 -7.45
C MET A 21 9.08 8.32 -6.74
N ALA A 22 8.27 9.13 -6.06
CA ALA A 22 7.14 8.67 -5.24
C ALA A 22 6.16 7.81 -6.05
N ASN A 23 5.81 8.24 -7.28
CA ASN A 23 4.93 7.45 -8.14
C ASN A 23 5.57 6.11 -8.52
N GLN A 24 6.86 6.08 -8.86
CA GLN A 24 7.56 4.83 -9.16
C GLN A 24 7.56 3.86 -7.98
N TRP A 25 7.81 4.36 -6.76
CA TRP A 25 7.77 3.51 -5.56
C TRP A 25 6.37 3.00 -5.27
N ALA A 26 5.34 3.82 -5.44
CA ALA A 26 3.95 3.38 -5.29
C ALA A 26 3.60 2.26 -6.29
N GLN A 27 3.99 2.41 -7.57
CA GLN A 27 3.80 1.36 -8.58
C GLN A 27 4.55 0.07 -8.23
N GLN A 28 5.79 0.19 -7.72
CA GLN A 28 6.57 -0.97 -7.26
C GLN A 28 5.86 -1.71 -6.12
N ILE A 29 5.35 -0.98 -5.12
CA ILE A 29 4.61 -1.57 -3.99
C ILE A 29 3.33 -2.25 -4.49
N ILE A 30 2.56 -1.59 -5.36
CA ILE A 30 1.31 -2.13 -5.93
C ILE A 30 1.60 -3.46 -6.65
N HIS A 31 2.59 -3.49 -7.53
CA HIS A 31 2.93 -4.68 -8.29
C HIS A 31 3.42 -5.83 -7.41
N SER A 32 4.31 -5.54 -6.44
CA SER A 32 4.80 -6.56 -5.49
C SER A 32 3.67 -7.13 -4.62
N CYS A 33 2.71 -6.30 -4.21
CA CYS A 33 1.54 -6.76 -3.47
C CYS A 33 0.62 -7.62 -4.35
N GLN A 34 0.33 -7.20 -5.58
CA GLN A 34 -0.49 -7.97 -6.52
C GLN A 34 0.09 -9.35 -6.79
N GLN A 35 1.40 -9.43 -7.04
CA GLN A 35 2.08 -10.71 -7.24
C GLN A 35 1.94 -11.60 -6.02
N SER A 36 2.33 -11.09 -4.85
CA SER A 36 2.34 -11.88 -3.61
C SER A 36 0.93 -12.32 -3.17
N LEU A 37 -0.10 -11.49 -3.40
CA LEU A 37 -1.48 -11.82 -3.09
C LEU A 37 -2.07 -12.84 -4.07
N THR A 38 -1.72 -12.76 -5.35
CA THR A 38 -2.12 -13.75 -6.36
C THR A 38 -1.57 -15.14 -6.03
N ASP A 39 -0.32 -15.20 -5.53
CA ASP A 39 0.32 -16.46 -5.14
C ASP A 39 -0.35 -17.14 -3.93
N ILE A 40 -0.98 -16.35 -3.04
CA ILE A 40 -1.65 -16.86 -1.83
C ILE A 40 -3.14 -17.16 -2.10
N GLN A 41 -3.80 -16.35 -2.94
CA GLN A 41 -5.24 -16.42 -3.19
C GLN A 41 -5.54 -16.41 -4.69
N GLN A 42 -5.15 -17.50 -5.37
CA GLN A 42 -5.25 -17.63 -6.82
C GLN A 42 -6.68 -17.50 -7.39
N SER A 43 -7.71 -17.66 -6.54
CA SER A 43 -9.13 -17.60 -6.93
C SER A 43 -9.83 -16.27 -6.63
N PHE A 44 -9.13 -15.28 -6.06
CA PHE A 44 -9.72 -13.98 -5.72
C PHE A 44 -9.20 -12.86 -6.63
N ARG A 45 -10.07 -11.90 -6.95
CA ARG A 45 -9.65 -10.65 -7.61
C ARG A 45 -9.26 -9.65 -6.54
N THR A 46 -8.05 -9.12 -6.61
CA THR A 46 -7.54 -8.15 -5.64
C THR A 46 -7.36 -6.78 -6.30
N ILE A 47 -7.80 -5.73 -5.61
CA ILE A 47 -7.49 -4.34 -5.95
C ILE A 47 -6.46 -3.83 -4.95
N VAL A 48 -5.36 -3.26 -5.45
CA VAL A 48 -4.32 -2.66 -4.62
C VAL A 48 -4.18 -1.18 -4.98
N SER A 49 -4.18 -0.32 -3.97
CA SER A 49 -3.91 1.11 -4.09
C SER A 49 -2.85 1.51 -3.07
N ALA A 50 -1.98 2.44 -3.42
CA ALA A 50 -0.93 2.95 -2.56
C ALA A 50 -0.83 4.46 -2.71
N VAL A 51 -0.64 5.15 -1.58
CA VAL A 51 -0.44 6.60 -1.52
C VAL A 51 0.80 6.87 -0.68
N ILE A 52 1.71 7.71 -1.20
CA ILE A 52 2.92 8.14 -0.50
C ILE A 52 2.86 9.66 -0.39
N VAL A 53 2.88 10.17 0.84
CA VAL A 53 2.84 11.60 1.15
C VAL A 53 4.12 12.00 1.87
N PRO A 54 4.62 13.25 1.70
CA PRO A 54 5.69 13.74 2.55
C PRO A 54 5.17 14.03 3.97
N LYS A 55 5.99 13.72 4.99
CA LYS A 55 5.69 13.91 6.42
C LYS A 55 5.30 15.35 6.80
N LYS A 56 5.69 16.34 5.99
CA LYS A 56 5.41 17.76 6.21
C LYS A 56 3.96 18.18 5.91
N ILE A 57 3.12 17.27 5.44
CA ILE A 57 1.70 17.56 5.20
C ILE A 57 0.93 17.27 6.49
N ASP A 58 0.42 18.34 7.12
CA ASP A 58 -0.15 18.24 8.46
C ASP A 58 -1.63 17.83 8.50
N ASN A 59 -2.26 17.57 7.34
CA ASN A 59 -3.67 17.17 7.27
C ASN A 59 -3.92 16.20 6.12
N VAL A 60 -3.69 14.91 6.37
CA VAL A 60 -4.07 13.82 5.46
C VAL A 60 -5.13 12.96 6.12
N HIS A 61 -6.33 12.95 5.56
CA HIS A 61 -7.42 12.06 5.97
C HIS A 61 -7.69 11.08 4.84
N MET A 62 -7.54 9.78 5.11
CA MET A 62 -7.87 8.72 4.16
C MET A 62 -8.91 7.80 4.78
N GLY A 63 -9.94 7.50 3.99
CA GLY A 63 -10.96 6.51 4.32
C GLY A 63 -11.37 5.77 3.06
N ASN A 64 -11.85 4.55 3.21
CA ASN A 64 -12.46 3.80 2.11
C ASN A 64 -13.86 3.34 2.52
N GLY A 65 -14.69 3.13 1.51
CA GLY A 65 -16.03 2.58 1.66
C GLY A 65 -16.37 1.78 0.41
N CYS A 66 -16.89 0.57 0.59
CA CYS A 66 -17.27 -0.32 -0.49
C CYS A 66 -18.67 -0.87 -0.23
N LEU A 67 -19.45 -1.02 -1.30
CA LEU A 67 -20.69 -1.79 -1.28
C LEU A 67 -20.40 -3.13 -1.94
N TRP A 68 -20.23 -4.16 -1.13
CA TRP A 68 -19.80 -5.50 -1.54
C TRP A 68 -20.40 -6.60 -0.66
N ASP A 69 -20.16 -7.86 -1.01
CA ASP A 69 -20.67 -8.99 -0.22
C ASP A 69 -19.80 -9.20 1.02
N PHE A 70 -20.34 -8.83 2.20
CA PHE A 70 -19.64 -8.95 3.48
C PHE A 70 -19.28 -10.39 3.88
N GLY A 71 -19.83 -11.41 3.22
CA GLY A 71 -19.53 -12.82 3.49
C GLY A 71 -18.28 -13.33 2.77
N ILE A 72 -17.87 -12.70 1.67
CA ILE A 72 -16.78 -13.20 0.80
C ILE A 72 -15.74 -12.12 0.45
N ASP A 73 -16.07 -10.84 0.61
CA ASP A 73 -15.20 -9.72 0.29
C ASP A 73 -14.64 -9.04 1.55
N GLY A 74 -13.48 -8.40 1.42
CA GLY A 74 -12.82 -7.72 2.54
C GLY A 74 -11.69 -6.79 2.11
N SER A 75 -11.36 -5.83 2.97
CA SER A 75 -10.25 -4.87 2.78
C SER A 75 -9.29 -4.90 3.95
N THR A 76 -8.08 -4.41 3.71
CA THR A 76 -7.11 -4.11 4.76
C THR A 76 -6.40 -2.81 4.40
N ILE A 77 -6.24 -1.94 5.38
CA ILE A 77 -5.44 -0.71 5.28
C ILE A 77 -4.14 -0.97 6.06
N VAL A 78 -3.00 -0.66 5.45
CA VAL A 78 -1.70 -0.73 6.10
C VAL A 78 -1.06 0.64 6.04
N GLU A 79 -0.84 1.21 7.22
CA GLU A 79 -0.10 2.45 7.40
C GLU A 79 1.37 2.14 7.70
N TRP A 80 2.25 2.99 7.17
CA TRP A 80 3.70 2.93 7.35
C TRP A 80 4.27 4.34 7.28
N GLU A 81 5.32 4.60 8.05
CA GLU A 81 5.98 5.90 8.10
C GLU A 81 7.49 5.77 8.34
N ASN A 82 8.23 6.80 7.92
CA ASN A 82 9.59 7.07 8.33
C ASN A 82 9.79 8.57 8.63
N GLU A 83 11.03 9.04 8.71
CA GLU A 83 11.35 10.45 8.99
C GLU A 83 10.88 11.43 7.90
N TRP A 84 10.63 10.94 6.68
CA TRP A 84 10.40 11.77 5.49
C TRP A 84 9.02 11.60 4.86
N MET A 85 8.34 10.48 5.08
CA MET A 85 7.04 10.10 4.51
C MET A 85 6.24 9.25 5.48
#